data_AF-A0A2E8UWQ0-F1
#
_entry.id   AF-A0A2E8UWQ0-F1
#
_cell.length_a   1.000
_cell.length_b   1.000
_cell.length_c   1.000
_cell.angle_alpha   90.00
_cell.angle_beta   90.00
_cell.angle_gamma   90.00
#
_symmetry.space_group_name_H-M   'P 1'
#
loop_
_entity.id
_entity.type
_entity.pdbx_description
1 polymer ?
#
loop_
_entity_poly.entity_id
_entity_poly.type
_entity_poly.pdbx_seq_one_letter_code
_entity_poly.pdbx_strand_id
1 'polypeptide(L)'
;MAISVFDLFKIGIGPSSSHTVGPMIAARKFILDVENSKQLKNVTRIKSEMYGSLGATGKAHGTPKAIILGLEGEEPDKVDATLISSRIEKIDSEGQLNLLGKHMINYDRLADQKLYRRKSLPFHPNGMTFSAYDKKNKEIAKKTYYSVGGGFVVDDSKEDRDLITEDETQITFPYDKAAQLLEYCENESLNISDIMLANESAWRSESKIRKELLHLWSVMQEVVNRGINNEGVLPGGLNVERRSNKLYLQLTEKSDKKPDDPLTIL
;
A
#
# COMPACT_ATOMS: atom_id res chain seq x y z
N MET A 1 8.11 -21.69 3.94
CA MET A 1 7.32 -20.46 4.11
C MET A 1 5.88 -20.71 3.71
N ALA A 2 4.96 -20.52 4.63
CA ALA A 2 3.53 -20.48 4.32
C ALA A 2 3.12 -19.06 3.88
N ILE A 3 2.27 -18.95 2.86
CA ILE A 3 1.76 -17.66 2.35
C ILE A 3 0.24 -17.70 2.44
N SER A 4 -0.35 -16.68 3.06
CA SER A 4 -1.80 -16.55 3.15
C SER A 4 -2.38 -15.85 1.91
N VAL A 5 -3.64 -16.14 1.57
CA VAL A 5 -4.45 -15.38 0.61
C VAL A 5 -4.50 -13.89 0.98
N PHE A 6 -4.45 -13.57 2.28
CA PHE A 6 -4.43 -12.20 2.78
C PHE A 6 -3.05 -11.53 2.66
N ASP A 7 -1.99 -12.29 2.36
CA ASP A 7 -0.71 -11.73 1.96
C ASP A 7 -0.72 -11.30 0.49
N LEU A 8 -1.50 -11.98 -0.34
CA LEU A 8 -1.66 -11.69 -1.76
C LEU A 8 -2.66 -10.54 -2.00
N PHE A 9 -3.80 -10.58 -1.32
CA PHE A 9 -4.88 -9.61 -1.49
C PHE A 9 -4.97 -8.69 -0.27
N LYS A 10 -4.39 -7.49 -0.41
CA LYS A 10 -4.39 -6.45 0.63
C LYS A 10 -5.17 -5.23 0.16
N ILE A 11 -6.03 -4.72 1.05
CA ILE A 11 -6.67 -3.42 0.85
C ILE A 11 -5.58 -2.35 1.02
N GLY A 12 -5.59 -1.37 0.13
CA GLY A 12 -4.61 -0.29 0.15
C GLY A 12 -5.01 0.84 -0.78
N ILE A 13 -4.10 1.79 -0.95
CA ILE A 13 -4.26 2.91 -1.88
C ILE A 13 -3.37 2.77 -3.12
N GLY A 14 -3.93 3.18 -4.26
CA GLY A 14 -3.18 3.30 -5.50
C GLY A 14 -2.28 4.55 -5.53
N PRO A 15 -1.41 4.67 -6.55
CA PRO A 15 -1.34 3.78 -7.73
C PRO A 15 -0.37 2.60 -7.61
N SER A 16 0.42 2.48 -6.54
CA SER A 16 1.50 1.47 -6.47
C SER A 16 1.71 0.87 -5.08
N SER A 17 1.75 -0.45 -4.97
CA SER A 17 2.08 -1.10 -3.70
C SER A 17 3.51 -0.80 -3.26
N SER A 18 4.47 -0.73 -4.19
CA SER A 18 5.88 -0.49 -3.87
C SER A 18 6.22 1.00 -3.69
N HIS A 19 5.52 1.90 -4.38
CA HIS A 19 5.83 3.33 -4.37
C HIS A 19 4.77 4.19 -3.64
N THR A 20 3.66 3.61 -3.21
CA THR A 20 2.62 4.29 -2.42
C THR A 20 2.42 3.60 -1.08
N VAL A 21 1.97 2.33 -1.08
CA VAL A 21 1.64 1.60 0.16
C VAL A 21 2.88 1.38 1.02
N GLY A 22 3.98 0.85 0.45
CA GLY A 22 5.22 0.63 1.18
C GLY A 22 5.78 1.91 1.85
N PRO A 23 5.97 3.02 1.11
CA PRO A 23 6.44 4.28 1.70
C PRO A 23 5.53 4.85 2.80
N MET A 24 4.21 4.68 2.68
CA MET A 24 3.26 5.08 3.72
C MET A 24 3.44 4.26 5.00
N ILE A 25 3.55 2.93 4.86
CA ILE A 25 3.81 2.02 5.98
C ILE A 25 5.15 2.34 6.64
N ALA A 26 6.21 2.56 5.86
CA ALA A 26 7.53 2.89 6.37
C ALA A 26 7.54 4.20 7.17
N ALA A 27 6.90 5.24 6.63
CA ALA A 27 6.77 6.53 7.31
C ALA A 27 5.99 6.41 8.62
N ARG A 28 4.88 5.66 8.62
CA ARG A 28 4.09 5.39 9.82
C ARG A 28 4.87 4.61 10.86
N LYS A 29 5.56 3.53 10.45
CA LYS A 29 6.42 2.72 11.33
C LYS A 29 7.50 3.58 11.99
N PHE A 30 8.17 4.43 11.21
CA PHE A 30 9.18 5.36 11.73
C PHE A 30 8.63 6.28 12.82
N ILE A 31 7.51 6.96 12.56
CA ILE A 31 7.00 7.94 13.54
C ILE A 31 6.40 7.26 14.77
N LEU A 32 5.84 6.05 14.64
CA LEU A 32 5.43 5.22 15.77
C LEU A 32 6.63 4.78 16.61
N ASP A 33 7.76 4.39 16.00
CA ASP A 33 9.00 4.06 16.73
C ASP A 33 9.48 5.28 17.56
N VAL A 34 9.42 6.48 16.99
CA VAL A 34 9.74 7.74 17.69
C VAL A 34 8.75 8.01 18.84
N GLU A 35 7.45 7.77 18.64
CA GLU A 35 6.44 7.89 19.70
C GLU A 35 6.68 6.88 20.84
N ASN A 36 6.96 5.62 20.51
CA ASN A 36 7.22 4.55 21.48
C ASN A 36 8.47 4.83 22.33
N SER A 37 9.48 5.51 21.75
CA SER A 37 10.65 6.01 22.49
C SER A 37 10.37 7.26 23.35
N LYS A 38 9.12 7.72 23.41
CA LYS A 38 8.63 8.92 24.11
C LYS A 38 9.30 10.22 23.64
N GLN A 39 9.77 10.26 22.40
CA GLN A 39 10.47 11.41 21.83
C GLN A 39 9.59 12.27 20.90
N LEU A 40 8.36 11.85 20.57
CA LEU A 40 7.48 12.54 19.62
C LEU A 40 7.37 14.06 19.89
N LYS A 41 7.15 14.45 21.15
CA LYS A 41 7.02 15.86 21.56
C LYS A 41 8.30 16.68 21.39
N ASN A 42 9.46 16.03 21.30
CA ASN A 42 10.74 16.70 21.11
C ASN A 42 11.04 16.94 19.62
N VAL A 43 10.32 16.28 18.72
CA VAL A 43 10.49 16.44 17.27
C VAL A 43 10.02 17.82 16.86
N THR A 44 10.85 18.56 16.14
CA THR A 44 10.48 19.84 15.52
C THR A 44 10.62 19.80 13.99
N ARG A 45 11.25 18.77 13.45
CA ARG A 45 11.45 18.59 12.01
C ARG A 45 11.60 17.11 11.68
N ILE A 46 10.98 16.68 10.58
CA ILE A 46 11.19 15.37 9.96
C ILE A 46 11.75 15.57 8.57
N LYS A 47 12.73 14.75 8.19
CA LYS A 47 13.25 14.67 6.83
C LYS A 47 13.01 13.25 6.30
N SER A 48 12.58 13.16 5.05
CA SER A 48 12.41 11.89 4.32
C SER A 48 13.18 11.94 3.00
N GLU A 49 14.03 10.96 2.79
CA GLU A 49 14.92 10.85 1.64
C GLU A 49 14.64 9.56 0.89
N MET A 50 14.32 9.65 -0.40
CA MET A 50 13.98 8.52 -1.26
C MET A 50 15.09 8.31 -2.29
N TYR A 51 15.50 7.06 -2.47
CA TYR A 51 16.67 6.68 -3.26
C TYR A 51 16.28 5.73 -4.41
N GLY A 52 17.19 5.57 -5.36
CA GLY A 52 17.08 4.61 -6.46
C GLY A 52 15.83 4.79 -7.30
N SER A 53 15.13 3.68 -7.57
CA SER A 53 13.90 3.69 -8.38
C SER A 53 12.80 4.52 -7.71
N LEU A 54 12.65 4.40 -6.38
CA LEU A 54 11.69 5.20 -5.61
C LEU A 54 11.98 6.71 -5.72
N GLY A 55 13.24 7.12 -5.69
CA GLY A 55 13.66 8.50 -5.91
C GLY A 55 13.44 8.98 -7.36
N ALA A 56 13.49 8.07 -8.35
CA ALA A 56 13.30 8.40 -9.76
C ALA A 56 11.83 8.57 -10.15
N THR A 57 10.97 7.63 -9.76
CA THR A 57 9.57 7.54 -10.23
C THR A 57 8.55 7.94 -9.15
N GLY A 58 8.97 8.06 -7.88
CA GLY A 58 8.06 8.24 -6.75
C GLY A 58 7.13 9.44 -6.84
N LYS A 59 7.53 10.52 -7.54
CA LYS A 59 6.64 11.67 -7.80
C LYS A 59 5.38 11.25 -8.58
N ALA A 60 5.53 10.47 -9.64
CA ALA A 60 4.41 10.02 -10.47
C ALA A 60 3.55 8.97 -9.76
N HIS A 61 4.15 8.19 -8.84
CA HIS A 61 3.46 7.20 -8.04
C HIS A 61 2.90 7.73 -6.71
N GLY A 62 2.97 9.04 -6.45
CA GLY A 62 2.41 9.64 -5.25
C GLY A 62 3.18 9.37 -3.95
N THR A 63 4.43 8.89 -4.02
CA THR A 63 5.30 8.64 -2.85
C THR A 63 5.36 9.84 -1.89
N PRO A 64 5.53 11.11 -2.35
CA PRO A 64 5.54 12.27 -1.46
C PRO A 64 4.29 12.38 -0.58
N LYS A 65 3.11 12.14 -1.17
CA LYS A 65 1.82 12.20 -0.49
C LYS A 65 1.67 11.04 0.49
N ALA A 66 2.04 9.84 0.05
CA ALA A 66 1.99 8.62 0.86
C ALA A 66 2.83 8.74 2.15
N ILE A 67 4.03 9.32 2.06
CA ILE A 67 4.89 9.58 3.23
C ILE A 67 4.21 10.54 4.20
N ILE A 68 3.61 11.63 3.72
CA ILE A 68 2.91 12.60 4.57
C ILE A 68 1.78 11.92 5.33
N LEU A 69 0.92 11.17 4.64
CA LEU A 69 -0.19 10.43 5.27
C LEU A 69 0.33 9.47 6.34
N GLY A 70 1.38 8.71 6.05
CA GLY A 70 2.00 7.80 7.02
C GLY A 70 2.54 8.54 8.26
N LEU A 71 3.19 9.70 8.08
CA LEU A 71 3.67 10.53 9.18
C LEU A 71 2.53 11.12 10.03
N GLU A 72 1.39 11.46 9.42
CA GLU A 72 0.18 11.88 10.14
C GLU A 72 -0.54 10.71 10.83
N GLY A 73 -0.12 9.48 10.55
CA GLY A 73 -0.60 8.28 11.21
C GLY A 73 -1.73 7.56 10.49
N GLU A 74 -1.99 7.91 9.23
CA GLU A 74 -2.94 7.21 8.38
C GLU A 74 -2.44 5.81 8.01
N GLU A 75 -3.37 4.88 7.78
CA GLU A 75 -3.09 3.51 7.35
C GLU A 75 -3.60 3.28 5.93
N PRO A 76 -2.84 2.61 5.04
CA PRO A 76 -3.22 2.45 3.62
C PRO A 76 -4.59 1.81 3.40
N ASP A 77 -5.03 0.94 4.29
CA ASP A 77 -6.30 0.21 4.23
C ASP A 77 -7.49 1.01 4.83
N LYS A 78 -7.22 2.11 5.54
CA LYS A 78 -8.24 2.92 6.25
C LYS A 78 -8.34 4.35 5.79
N VAL A 79 -7.33 4.85 5.08
CA VAL A 79 -7.29 6.24 4.63
C VAL A 79 -8.39 6.53 3.62
N ASP A 80 -9.09 7.64 3.80
CA ASP A 80 -10.05 8.12 2.82
C ASP A 80 -9.32 8.77 1.64
N ALA A 81 -9.25 8.03 0.53
CA ALA A 81 -8.59 8.48 -0.69
C ALA A 81 -9.17 9.78 -1.27
N THR A 82 -10.42 10.13 -0.95
CA THR A 82 -11.08 11.35 -1.46
C THR A 82 -10.56 12.62 -0.78
N LEU A 83 -10.07 12.51 0.46
CA LEU A 83 -9.59 13.63 1.27
C LEU A 83 -8.09 13.90 1.11
N ILE A 84 -7.35 13.00 0.45
CA ILE A 84 -5.89 13.11 0.34
C ILE A 84 -5.47 14.42 -0.33
N SER A 85 -6.07 14.79 -1.46
CA SER A 85 -5.63 15.98 -2.20
C SER A 85 -5.80 17.27 -1.39
N SER A 86 -6.99 17.47 -0.78
CA SER A 86 -7.26 18.66 0.04
C SER A 86 -6.40 18.69 1.31
N ARG A 87 -6.12 17.53 1.92
CA ARG A 87 -5.23 17.47 3.08
C ARG A 87 -3.79 17.88 2.74
N ILE A 88 -3.27 17.39 1.61
CA ILE A 88 -1.92 17.73 1.15
C ILE A 88 -1.80 19.22 0.80
N GLU A 89 -2.81 19.80 0.14
CA GLU A 89 -2.85 21.24 -0.16
C GLU A 89 -2.85 22.08 1.11
N LYS A 90 -3.62 21.66 2.13
CA LYS A 90 -3.65 22.33 3.43
C LYS A 90 -2.27 22.35 4.08
N ILE A 91 -1.59 21.20 4.13
CA ILE A 91 -0.22 21.07 4.68
C ILE A 91 0.77 21.99 3.95
N ASP A 92 0.71 22.02 2.61
CA ASP A 92 1.58 22.89 1.80
C ASP A 92 1.30 24.38 2.07
N SER A 93 0.05 24.76 2.28
CA SER A 93 -0.36 26.15 2.54
C SER A 93 -0.04 26.63 3.96
N GLU A 94 -0.20 25.76 4.96
CA GLU A 94 0.02 26.07 6.38
C GLU A 94 1.49 25.90 6.77
N GLY A 95 2.27 25.11 6.01
CA GLY A 95 3.64 24.76 6.36
C GLY A 95 3.74 23.96 7.65
N GLN A 96 2.71 23.16 7.94
CA GLN A 96 2.59 22.39 9.18
C GLN A 96 2.18 20.94 8.93
N LEU A 97 2.75 20.02 9.70
CA LEU A 97 2.46 18.59 9.65
C LEU A 97 2.07 18.08 11.05
N ASN A 98 0.95 17.36 11.14
CA ASN A 98 0.46 16.85 12.42
C ASN A 98 0.89 15.39 12.64
N LEU A 99 2.04 15.18 13.26
CA LEU A 99 2.62 13.86 13.45
C LEU A 99 1.70 12.98 14.29
N LEU A 100 1.30 11.84 13.72
CA LEU A 100 0.34 10.89 14.31
C LEU A 100 -1.00 11.52 14.73
N GLY A 101 -1.35 12.69 14.19
CA GLY A 101 -2.51 13.46 14.64
C GLY A 101 -2.34 14.10 16.03
N LYS A 102 -1.15 14.02 16.64
CA LYS A 102 -0.89 14.36 18.05
C LYS A 102 0.04 15.55 18.26
N HIS A 103 0.99 15.77 17.37
CA HIS A 103 2.06 16.75 17.56
C HIS A 103 2.35 17.53 16.28
N MET A 104 2.03 18.83 16.31
CA MET A 104 2.23 19.70 15.16
C MET A 104 3.69 20.17 15.06
N ILE A 105 4.27 20.06 13.88
CA ILE A 105 5.61 20.58 13.56
C ILE A 105 5.56 21.50 12.34
N ASN A 106 6.54 22.40 12.23
CA ASN A 106 6.79 23.10 10.98
C ASN A 106 7.28 22.09 9.93
N TYR A 107 6.83 22.25 8.70
CA TYR A 107 7.12 21.31 7.63
C TYR A 107 7.18 22.02 6.28
N ASP A 108 8.32 21.94 5.62
CA ASP A 108 8.49 22.39 4.24
C ASP A 108 8.74 21.16 3.38
N ARG A 109 7.72 20.74 2.63
CA ARG A 109 7.80 19.54 1.79
C ARG A 109 8.98 19.58 0.80
N LEU A 110 9.33 20.73 0.25
CA LEU A 110 10.44 20.84 -0.70
C LEU A 110 11.80 20.73 0.00
N ALA A 111 11.93 21.29 1.20
CA ALA A 111 13.15 21.21 1.99
C ALA A 111 13.33 19.84 2.67
N ASP A 112 12.23 19.23 3.10
CA ASP A 112 12.22 18.07 4.00
C ASP A 112 11.99 16.74 3.26
N GLN A 113 11.40 16.75 2.07
CA GLN A 113 11.31 15.56 1.22
C GLN A 113 12.28 15.64 0.04
N LYS A 114 13.26 14.73 0.00
CA LYS A 114 14.24 14.66 -1.08
C LYS A 114 14.08 13.38 -1.89
N LEU A 115 13.94 13.54 -3.20
CA LEU A 115 13.91 12.43 -4.16
C LEU A 115 15.24 12.39 -4.93
N TYR A 116 16.11 11.46 -4.56
CA TYR A 116 17.40 11.27 -5.20
C TYR A 116 17.32 10.30 -6.38
N ARG A 117 17.28 10.86 -7.59
CA ARG A 117 17.22 10.06 -8.83
C ARG A 117 18.49 9.25 -9.15
N ARG A 118 19.64 9.70 -8.64
CA ARG A 118 20.98 9.17 -8.99
C ARG A 118 21.77 8.65 -7.79
N LYS A 119 21.13 8.52 -6.63
CA LYS A 119 21.72 7.90 -5.44
C LYS A 119 20.92 6.64 -5.15
N SER A 120 21.59 5.53 -4.89
CA SER A 120 20.98 4.28 -4.44
C SER A 120 21.46 3.96 -3.03
N LEU A 121 20.66 3.16 -2.33
CA LEU A 121 21.10 2.48 -1.12
C LEU A 121 21.57 1.05 -1.49
N PRO A 122 22.45 0.42 -0.69
CA PRO A 122 23.12 -0.81 -1.11
C PRO A 122 22.21 -2.04 -1.24
N PHE A 123 21.13 -2.12 -0.45
CA PHE A 123 20.34 -3.35 -0.33
C PHE A 123 19.28 -3.50 -1.42
N HIS A 124 18.44 -2.48 -1.64
CA HIS A 124 17.32 -2.57 -2.59
C HIS A 124 17.07 -1.21 -3.28
N PRO A 125 16.67 -1.18 -4.58
CA PRO A 125 16.47 0.06 -5.33
C PRO A 125 15.35 0.96 -4.81
N ASN A 126 14.40 0.43 -4.04
CA ASN A 126 13.31 1.20 -3.42
C ASN A 126 13.63 1.53 -1.96
N GLY A 127 14.75 2.20 -1.74
CA GLY A 127 15.22 2.58 -0.41
C GLY A 127 14.73 3.96 0.01
N MET A 128 14.48 4.14 1.30
CA MET A 128 14.11 5.41 1.90
C MET A 128 14.71 5.56 3.29
N THR A 129 15.11 6.77 3.66
CA THR A 129 15.63 7.09 4.99
C THR A 129 14.79 8.20 5.60
N PHE A 130 14.36 7.99 6.85
CA PHE A 130 13.67 9.00 7.65
C PHE A 130 14.59 9.48 8.77
N SER A 131 14.52 10.76 9.09
CA SER A 131 15.28 11.36 10.19
C SER A 131 14.41 12.36 10.93
N ALA A 132 14.43 12.33 12.26
CA ALA A 132 13.70 13.25 13.12
C ALA A 132 14.70 14.10 13.91
N TYR A 133 14.44 15.40 14.02
CA TYR A 133 15.34 16.36 14.67
C TYR A 133 14.62 17.14 15.77
N ASP A 134 15.37 17.51 16.80
CA ASP A 134 14.90 18.39 17.88
C ASP A 134 15.04 19.88 17.52
N LYS A 135 14.61 20.74 18.45
CA LYS A 135 14.70 22.21 18.32
C LYS A 135 16.11 22.76 18.14
N LYS A 136 17.14 22.00 18.51
CA LYS A 136 18.57 22.36 18.32
C LYS A 136 19.12 21.75 17.03
N ASN A 137 18.25 21.18 16.19
CA ASN A 137 18.59 20.45 14.97
C ASN A 137 19.49 19.23 15.24
N LYS A 138 19.42 18.66 16.45
CA LYS A 138 20.08 17.41 16.80
C LYS A 138 19.21 16.25 16.35
N GLU A 139 19.81 15.25 15.71
CA GLU A 139 19.13 14.02 15.29
C GLU A 139 18.66 13.23 16.52
N ILE A 140 17.37 12.97 16.59
CA ILE A 140 16.72 12.16 17.63
C ILE A 140 16.67 10.71 17.20
N ALA A 141 16.29 10.47 15.94
CA ALA A 141 16.16 9.14 15.36
C ALA A 141 16.44 9.21 13.87
N LYS A 142 17.02 8.13 13.34
CA LYS A 142 17.23 7.92 11.91
C LYS A 142 17.11 6.45 11.59
N LYS A 143 16.36 6.14 10.53
CA LYS A 143 16.08 4.77 10.14
C LYS A 143 15.91 4.64 8.64
N THR A 144 16.35 3.52 8.09
CA THR A 144 16.33 3.25 6.65
C THR A 144 15.43 2.05 6.39
N TYR A 145 14.52 2.20 5.44
CA TYR A 145 13.59 1.15 5.05
C TYR A 145 13.69 0.86 3.56
N TYR A 146 13.27 -0.33 3.17
CA TYR A 146 13.19 -0.77 1.79
C TYR A 146 11.80 -1.32 1.48
N SER A 147 11.20 -0.83 0.40
CA SER A 147 9.93 -1.32 -0.11
C SER A 147 10.17 -2.43 -1.15
N VAL A 148 10.04 -3.68 -0.73
CA VAL A 148 10.50 -4.86 -1.50
C VAL A 148 9.44 -5.47 -2.42
N GLY A 149 8.20 -4.94 -2.40
CA GLY A 149 7.10 -5.42 -3.25
C GLY A 149 5.88 -5.85 -2.42
N GLY A 150 4.69 -5.93 -3.04
CA GLY A 150 3.46 -6.35 -2.33
C GLY A 150 3.00 -5.48 -1.15
N GLY A 151 3.61 -4.29 -0.97
CA GLY A 151 3.39 -3.44 0.21
C GLY A 151 4.24 -3.81 1.42
N PHE A 152 5.14 -4.80 1.30
CA PHE A 152 6.06 -5.18 2.37
C PHE A 152 7.21 -4.17 2.51
N VAL A 153 7.59 -3.89 3.76
CA VAL A 153 8.66 -2.95 4.12
C VAL A 153 9.60 -3.63 5.12
N VAL A 154 10.88 -3.62 4.81
CA VAL A 154 11.94 -4.12 5.70
C VAL A 154 12.83 -2.98 6.17
N ASP A 155 13.36 -3.07 7.38
CA ASP A 155 14.35 -2.13 7.92
C ASP A 155 15.77 -2.56 7.47
N ASP A 156 16.73 -1.64 7.54
CA ASP A 156 18.15 -1.90 7.21
C ASP A 156 18.91 -2.62 8.34
N SER A 157 18.20 -3.05 9.39
CA SER A 157 18.76 -3.86 10.48
C SER A 157 19.22 -5.22 9.94
N LYS A 158 20.32 -5.76 10.48
CA LYS A 158 20.87 -7.05 10.01
C LYS A 158 19.91 -8.23 10.19
N GLU A 159 18.97 -8.12 11.13
CA GLU A 159 17.96 -9.15 11.42
C GLU A 159 16.85 -9.19 10.37
N ASP A 160 16.50 -8.05 9.75
CA ASP A 160 15.44 -7.95 8.72
C ASP A 160 15.95 -8.17 7.27
N ARG A 161 17.27 -8.36 7.09
CA ARG A 161 17.87 -8.60 5.76
C ARG A 161 17.62 -10.01 5.23
N ASP A 162 17.31 -10.94 6.12
CA ASP A 162 16.79 -12.25 5.74
C ASP A 162 15.30 -12.06 5.40
N LEU A 163 15.09 -11.94 4.09
CA LEU A 163 13.86 -11.52 3.43
C LEU A 163 12.62 -12.24 3.95
N ILE A 164 11.66 -11.46 4.45
CA ILE A 164 10.34 -11.90 4.92
C ILE A 164 10.53 -12.89 6.07
N THR A 165 10.28 -12.45 7.31
CA THR A 165 10.23 -13.36 8.46
C THR A 165 9.46 -14.60 8.05
N GLU A 166 10.16 -15.73 7.92
CA GLU A 166 9.55 -16.94 7.38
C GLU A 166 8.41 -17.28 8.33
N ASP A 167 7.18 -17.25 7.81
CA ASP A 167 6.06 -17.73 8.60
C ASP A 167 6.22 -19.24 8.72
N GLU A 168 6.74 -19.65 9.87
CA GLU A 168 6.95 -21.04 10.28
C GLU A 168 5.64 -21.71 10.74
N THR A 169 4.49 -21.02 10.62
CA THR A 169 3.19 -21.60 10.93
C THR A 169 3.01 -22.90 10.16
N GLN A 170 2.82 -23.99 10.89
CA GLN A 170 2.55 -25.30 10.31
C GLN A 170 1.14 -25.32 9.73
N ILE A 171 1.06 -25.52 8.41
CA ILE A 171 -0.19 -25.65 7.68
C ILE A 171 -0.52 -27.13 7.44
N THR A 172 -1.80 -27.44 7.29
CA THR A 172 -2.32 -28.80 7.17
C THR A 172 -1.79 -29.56 5.94
N PHE A 173 -1.72 -28.87 4.81
CA PHE A 173 -1.33 -29.43 3.50
C PHE A 173 -0.20 -28.57 2.90
N PRO A 174 1.06 -28.73 3.35
CA PRO A 174 2.18 -27.97 2.83
C PRO A 174 2.60 -28.47 1.43
N TYR A 175 2.81 -27.54 0.49
CA TYR A 175 3.28 -27.85 -0.87
C TYR A 175 4.22 -26.77 -1.41
N ASP A 176 5.18 -27.17 -2.26
CA ASP A 176 6.08 -26.31 -3.02
C ASP A 176 5.87 -26.41 -4.55
N LYS A 177 5.13 -27.42 -4.99
CA LYS A 177 4.86 -27.70 -6.42
C LYS A 177 3.38 -27.98 -6.66
N ALA A 178 2.93 -27.66 -7.87
CA ALA A 178 1.57 -27.95 -8.32
C ALA A 178 1.23 -29.45 -8.20
N ALA A 179 2.19 -30.34 -8.46
CA ALA A 179 1.96 -31.79 -8.38
C ALA A 179 1.57 -32.26 -6.96
N GLN A 180 2.19 -31.71 -5.90
CA GLN A 180 1.85 -32.05 -4.52
C GLN A 180 0.46 -31.53 -4.13
N LEU A 181 0.11 -30.32 -4.59
CA LEU A 181 -1.24 -29.78 -4.38
C LEU A 181 -2.30 -30.70 -5.01
N LEU A 182 -2.06 -31.18 -6.23
CA LEU A 182 -2.96 -32.12 -6.89
C LEU A 182 -3.02 -33.48 -6.19
N GLU A 183 -1.89 -33.97 -5.68
CA GLU A 183 -1.82 -35.20 -4.89
C GLU A 183 -2.67 -35.10 -3.61
N TYR A 184 -2.66 -33.97 -2.90
CA TYR A 184 -3.57 -33.77 -1.76
C TYR A 184 -5.04 -33.75 -2.17
N CYS A 185 -5.37 -33.07 -3.29
CA CYS A 185 -6.75 -33.04 -3.79
C CYS A 185 -7.25 -34.45 -4.13
N GLU A 186 -6.43 -35.28 -4.76
CA GLU A 186 -6.77 -36.67 -5.12
C GLU A 186 -6.89 -37.56 -3.88
N ASN A 187 -5.88 -37.54 -2.99
CA ASN A 187 -5.82 -38.41 -1.80
C ASN A 187 -6.94 -38.11 -0.79
N GLU A 188 -7.27 -36.83 -0.58
CA GLU A 188 -8.27 -36.40 0.40
C GLU A 188 -9.66 -36.23 -0.23
N SER A 189 -9.80 -36.39 -1.55
CA SER A 189 -11.04 -36.10 -2.30
C SER A 189 -11.55 -34.66 -2.07
N LEU A 190 -10.63 -33.71 -2.06
CA LEU A 190 -10.87 -32.29 -1.80
C LEU A 190 -10.59 -31.42 -3.05
N ASN A 191 -11.30 -30.30 -3.20
CA ASN A 191 -10.93 -29.31 -4.20
C ASN A 191 -9.75 -28.46 -3.71
N ILE A 192 -9.08 -27.76 -4.63
CA ILE A 192 -8.02 -26.80 -4.29
C ILE A 192 -8.51 -25.76 -3.26
N SER A 193 -9.76 -25.29 -3.36
CA SER A 193 -10.33 -24.34 -2.40
C SER A 193 -10.47 -24.92 -0.99
N ASP A 194 -10.74 -26.22 -0.89
CA ASP A 194 -10.89 -26.89 0.40
C ASP A 194 -9.52 -27.09 1.05
N ILE A 195 -8.51 -27.47 0.26
CA ILE A 195 -7.10 -27.51 0.68
C ILE A 195 -6.64 -26.12 1.16
N MET A 196 -6.91 -25.07 0.39
CA MET A 196 -6.56 -23.69 0.76
C MET A 196 -7.27 -23.24 2.03
N LEU A 197 -8.55 -23.59 2.21
CA LEU A 197 -9.29 -23.25 3.43
C LEU A 197 -8.71 -23.97 4.67
N ALA A 198 -8.32 -25.24 4.52
CA ALA A 198 -7.70 -26.01 5.58
C ALA A 198 -6.30 -25.46 5.96
N ASN A 199 -5.54 -24.95 4.98
CA ASN A 199 -4.27 -24.26 5.24
C ASN A 199 -4.47 -22.91 5.92
N GLU A 200 -5.40 -22.09 5.44
CA GLU A 200 -5.75 -20.80 6.08
C GLU A 200 -6.21 -20.95 7.52
N SER A 201 -6.80 -22.10 7.85
CA SER A 201 -7.29 -22.42 9.19
C SER A 201 -6.16 -22.52 10.24
N ALA A 202 -4.90 -22.60 9.82
CA ALA A 202 -3.74 -22.53 10.71
C ALA A 202 -3.62 -21.16 11.41
N TRP A 203 -4.04 -20.07 10.75
CA TRP A 203 -3.95 -18.72 11.32
C TRP A 203 -5.27 -18.19 11.89
N ARG A 204 -6.40 -18.62 11.34
CA ARG A 204 -7.71 -17.99 11.59
C ARG A 204 -8.83 -19.03 11.50
N SER A 205 -9.90 -18.88 12.27
CA SER A 205 -11.10 -19.70 12.08
C SER A 205 -11.71 -19.52 10.69
N GLU A 206 -12.32 -20.57 10.12
CA GLU A 206 -13.07 -20.51 8.85
C GLU A 206 -14.05 -19.33 8.75
N SER A 207 -14.82 -19.07 9.82
CA SER A 207 -15.77 -17.95 9.86
C SER A 207 -15.08 -16.60 9.63
N LYS A 208 -13.91 -16.40 10.24
CA LYS A 208 -13.09 -15.20 10.07
C LYS A 208 -12.53 -15.10 8.65
N ILE A 209 -12.03 -16.22 8.10
CA ILE A 209 -11.52 -16.30 6.72
C ILE A 209 -12.61 -15.86 5.73
N ARG A 210 -13.80 -16.48 5.81
CA ARG A 210 -14.94 -16.16 4.94
C ARG A 210 -15.36 -14.69 5.07
N LYS A 211 -15.42 -14.17 6.29
CA LYS A 211 -15.76 -12.76 6.54
C LYS A 211 -14.76 -11.81 5.88
N GLU A 212 -13.46 -12.06 6.03
CA GLU A 212 -12.40 -11.23 5.45
C GLU A 212 -12.37 -11.31 3.92
N LEU A 213 -12.58 -12.50 3.33
CA LEU A 213 -12.71 -12.66 1.88
C LEU A 213 -13.92 -11.92 1.30
N LEU A 214 -15.08 -11.99 1.97
CA LEU A 214 -16.27 -11.23 1.55
C LEU A 214 -16.07 -9.72 1.68
N HIS A 215 -15.29 -9.28 2.66
CA HIS A 215 -14.89 -7.88 2.77
C HIS A 215 -13.97 -7.44 1.63
N LEU A 216 -12.97 -8.24 1.26
CA LEU A 216 -12.14 -7.98 0.08
C LEU A 216 -13.00 -7.86 -1.18
N TRP A 217 -13.96 -8.77 -1.35
CA TRP A 217 -14.92 -8.74 -2.45
C TRP A 217 -15.77 -7.47 -2.46
N SER A 218 -16.29 -7.03 -1.31
CA SER A 218 -17.07 -5.79 -1.24
C SER A 218 -16.24 -4.58 -1.64
N VAL A 219 -14.98 -4.50 -1.21
CA VAL A 219 -14.07 -3.42 -1.59
C VAL A 219 -13.75 -3.44 -3.08
N MET A 220 -13.52 -4.62 -3.68
CA MET A 220 -13.32 -4.73 -5.13
C MET A 220 -14.53 -4.20 -5.91
N GLN A 221 -15.75 -4.54 -5.48
CA GLN A 221 -16.98 -4.04 -6.09
C GLN A 221 -17.12 -2.51 -5.94
N GLU A 222 -16.81 -1.96 -4.76
CA GLU A 222 -16.80 -0.51 -4.56
C GLU A 222 -15.79 0.19 -5.48
N VAL A 223 -14.59 -0.38 -5.67
CA VAL A 223 -13.59 0.18 -6.58
C VAL A 223 -14.08 0.17 -8.03
N VAL A 224 -14.73 -0.91 -8.47
CA VAL A 224 -15.36 -0.97 -9.80
C VAL A 224 -16.44 0.10 -9.92
N ASN A 225 -17.34 0.22 -8.94
CA ASN A 225 -18.40 1.23 -8.90
C ASN A 225 -17.84 2.65 -8.94
N ARG A 226 -16.77 2.94 -8.19
CA ARG A 226 -16.09 4.24 -8.27
C ARG A 226 -15.46 4.45 -9.65
N GLY A 227 -14.91 3.40 -10.27
CA GLY A 227 -14.30 3.47 -11.59
C GLY A 227 -15.30 3.84 -12.69
N ILE A 228 -16.49 3.22 -12.68
CA ILE A 228 -17.55 3.49 -13.67
C ILE A 228 -18.28 4.81 -13.43
N ASN A 229 -18.24 5.37 -12.22
CA ASN A 229 -18.88 6.67 -11.93
C ASN A 229 -17.91 7.87 -12.09
N ASN A 230 -16.60 7.64 -12.20
CA ASN A 230 -15.61 8.71 -12.30
C ASN A 230 -15.23 9.03 -13.75
N GLU A 231 -15.29 10.31 -14.07
CA GLU A 231 -14.90 10.86 -15.37
C GLU A 231 -13.58 11.67 -15.29
N GLY A 232 -13.18 12.22 -16.43
CA GLY A 232 -12.02 13.11 -16.54
C GLY A 232 -10.74 12.42 -17.00
N VAL A 233 -9.61 13.08 -16.78
CA VAL A 233 -8.28 12.68 -17.28
C VAL A 233 -7.43 12.14 -16.14
N LEU A 234 -6.69 11.06 -16.38
CA LEU A 234 -5.74 10.50 -15.41
C LEU A 234 -4.61 11.49 -15.11
N PRO A 235 -4.18 11.59 -13.83
CA PRO A 235 -3.02 12.40 -13.48
C PRO A 235 -1.73 11.80 -14.07
N GLY A 236 -0.68 12.61 -14.16
CA GLY A 236 0.64 12.16 -14.64
C GLY A 236 1.10 12.77 -15.97
N GLY A 237 0.31 13.66 -16.57
CA GLY A 237 0.73 14.49 -17.72
C GLY A 237 0.68 13.80 -19.08
N LEU A 238 0.19 12.56 -19.15
CA LEU A 238 -0.02 11.81 -20.40
C LEU A 238 -1.37 12.09 -21.07
N ASN A 239 -2.21 12.92 -20.46
CA ASN A 239 -3.54 13.30 -20.95
C ASN A 239 -4.42 12.09 -21.34
N VAL A 240 -4.36 11.02 -20.54
CA VAL A 240 -5.13 9.79 -20.79
C VAL A 240 -6.52 9.94 -20.19
N GLU A 241 -7.55 9.95 -21.04
CA GLU A 241 -8.95 9.99 -20.60
C GLU A 241 -9.37 8.70 -19.90
N ARG A 242 -10.17 8.82 -18.85
CA ARG A 242 -10.86 7.70 -18.21
C ARG A 242 -11.97 7.21 -19.15
N ARG A 243 -11.98 5.91 -19.43
CA ARG A 243 -12.92 5.29 -20.38
C ARG A 243 -14.07 4.53 -19.74
N SER A 244 -13.91 4.11 -18.49
CA SER A 244 -14.82 3.17 -17.82
C SER A 244 -16.25 3.69 -17.69
N ASN A 245 -16.43 4.98 -17.37
CA ASN A 245 -17.77 5.57 -17.26
C ASN A 245 -18.52 5.56 -18.59
N LYS A 246 -17.91 6.10 -19.65
CA LYS A 246 -18.51 6.11 -21.00
C LYS A 246 -18.85 4.69 -21.47
N LEU A 247 -17.94 3.74 -21.26
CA LEU A 247 -18.17 2.34 -21.62
C LEU A 247 -19.34 1.75 -20.83
N TYR A 248 -19.41 1.98 -19.52
CA TYR A 248 -20.51 1.50 -18.69
C TYR A 248 -21.87 2.04 -19.15
N LEU A 249 -21.97 3.34 -19.44
CA LEU A 249 -23.20 3.94 -19.97
C LEU A 249 -23.60 3.31 -21.31
N GLN A 250 -22.64 3.12 -22.24
CA GLN A 250 -22.92 2.49 -23.53
C GLN A 250 -23.44 1.05 -23.43
N LEU A 251 -22.97 0.29 -22.44
CA LEU A 251 -23.38 -1.10 -22.23
C LEU A 251 -24.68 -1.22 -21.43
N THR A 252 -25.08 -0.18 -20.68
CA THR A 252 -26.29 -0.20 -19.84
C THR A 252 -27.44 0.62 -20.40
N GLU A 253 -27.18 1.47 -21.40
CA GLU A 253 -28.22 2.05 -22.24
C GLU A 253 -28.95 0.93 -22.97
N LYS A 254 -30.21 0.69 -22.58
CA LYS A 254 -31.10 -0.22 -23.31
C LYS A 254 -31.12 0.16 -24.78
N SER A 255 -30.60 -0.71 -25.64
CA SER A 255 -30.83 -0.55 -27.07
C SER A 255 -32.29 -0.85 -27.36
N ASP A 256 -33.06 0.13 -27.82
CA ASP A 256 -34.36 -0.09 -28.48
C ASP A 256 -34.21 -0.79 -29.85
N LYS A 257 -33.00 -1.20 -30.21
CA LYS A 257 -32.69 -1.90 -31.46
C LYS A 257 -32.93 -3.39 -31.27
N LYS A 258 -33.67 -3.97 -32.23
CA LYS A 258 -33.96 -5.42 -32.28
C LYS A 258 -32.66 -6.25 -32.17
N PRO A 259 -32.72 -7.40 -31.49
CA PRO A 259 -31.57 -8.28 -31.28
C PRO A 259 -31.29 -9.09 -32.56
N ASP A 260 -30.78 -8.44 -33.60
CA ASP A 260 -30.30 -9.12 -34.82
C ASP A 260 -28.77 -9.03 -34.98
N ASP A 261 -28.06 -8.41 -34.03
CA ASP A 261 -26.59 -8.37 -34.03
C ASP A 261 -26.02 -9.14 -32.82
N PRO A 262 -25.30 -10.26 -33.02
CA PRO A 262 -24.69 -11.05 -31.96
C PRO A 262 -23.55 -10.34 -31.21
N LEU A 263 -23.15 -9.13 -31.64
CA LEU A 263 -22.23 -8.24 -30.93
C LEU A 263 -22.94 -7.16 -30.10
N THR A 264 -24.28 -7.14 -30.09
CA THR A 264 -25.05 -6.29 -29.17
C THR A 264 -24.84 -6.83 -27.76
N ILE A 265 -24.08 -6.10 -26.95
CA ILE A 265 -23.87 -6.46 -25.55
C ILE A 265 -25.17 -6.13 -24.81
N LEU A 266 -25.76 -7.16 -24.19
CA LEU A 266 -27.00 -7.14 -23.39
C LEU A 266 -26.92 -6.16 -22.21
#